data_AF-A0A8S8Z411-F1
#
_entry.id   AF-A0A8S8Z411-F1
#
_cell.length_a   1.000
_cell.length_b   1.000
_cell.length_c   1.000
_cell.angle_alpha   90.00
_cell.angle_beta   90.00
_cell.angle_gamma   90.00
#
_symmetry.space_group_name_H-M   'P 1'
#
loop_
_entity.id
_entity.type
_entity.pdbx_description
1 polymer ?
#
loop_
_entity_poly.entity_id
_entity_poly.type
_entity_poly.pdbx_seq_one_letter_code
_entity_poly.pdbx_strand_id
1 'polypeptide(L)'
;MNHDIILKRFEEPDELREFEKGKFEVIHFDGMTIGRATYEPSWKWSVDVSPLSGTDFCEVEHLGMVLEGHATCAFKDGEVYTLGPGDLFLHRPRAA
;
A
#
# COMPACT_ATOMS: atom_id res chain seq x y z
N MET A 1 -9.92 8.92 34.48
CA MET A 1 -9.37 9.00 33.11
C MET A 1 -9.67 7.65 32.46
N ASN A 2 -10.77 7.55 31.73
CA ASN A 2 -10.99 6.40 30.86
C ASN A 2 -10.02 6.57 29.68
N HIS A 3 -9.07 5.67 29.55
CA HIS A 3 -8.29 5.56 28.33
C HIS A 3 -9.01 4.54 27.46
N ASP A 4 -9.72 5.02 26.45
CA ASP A 4 -10.31 4.15 25.43
C ASP A 4 -9.20 3.79 24.45
N ILE A 5 -8.57 2.63 24.68
CA ILE A 5 -7.58 2.06 23.79
C ILE A 5 -8.26 1.12 22.79
N ILE A 6 -8.00 1.33 21.50
CA ILE A 6 -8.47 0.45 20.43
C ILE A 6 -7.27 -0.39 19.96
N LEU A 7 -7.37 -1.70 20.12
CA LEU A 7 -6.35 -2.66 19.69
C LEU A 7 -6.89 -3.48 18.53
N LYS A 8 -6.20 -3.43 17.39
CA LYS A 8 -6.49 -4.21 16.19
C LYS A 8 -5.22 -4.86 15.64
N ARG A 9 -5.36 -5.91 14.84
CA ARG A 9 -4.27 -6.72 14.30
C ARG A 9 -4.50 -6.98 12.81
N PHE A 10 -3.44 -6.97 12.01
CA PHE A 10 -3.57 -7.30 10.58
C PHE A 10 -3.88 -8.77 10.32
N GLU A 11 -3.67 -9.64 11.31
CA GLU A 11 -4.05 -11.06 11.25
C GLU A 11 -5.58 -11.25 11.29
N GLU A 12 -6.31 -10.24 11.78
CA GLU A 12 -7.78 -10.18 11.80
C GLU A 12 -8.22 -8.82 11.23
N PRO A 13 -8.06 -8.59 9.91
CA PRO A 13 -8.32 -7.28 9.31
C PRO A 13 -9.81 -6.97 9.19
N ASP A 14 -10.16 -5.68 9.15
CA ASP A 14 -11.54 -5.26 8.90
C ASP A 14 -11.94 -5.53 7.45
N GLU A 15 -10.98 -5.43 6.51
CA GLU A 15 -11.15 -5.78 5.10
C GLU A 15 -9.87 -6.47 4.59
N LEU A 16 -10.05 -7.55 3.84
CA LEU A 16 -8.98 -8.26 3.14
C LEU A 16 -9.24 -8.19 1.63
N ARG A 17 -8.29 -7.62 0.88
CA ARG A 17 -8.30 -7.62 -0.59
C ARG A 17 -7.23 -8.56 -1.09
N GLU A 18 -7.63 -9.60 -1.81
CA GLU A 18 -6.72 -10.56 -2.43
C GLU A 18 -6.69 -10.37 -3.95
N PHE A 19 -5.50 -10.48 -4.52
CA PHE A 19 -5.27 -10.47 -5.97
C PHE A 19 -4.18 -11.50 -6.28
N GLU A 20 -4.02 -11.86 -7.56
CA GLU A 20 -3.24 -13.04 -7.97
C GLU A 20 -1.81 -13.09 -7.38
N LYS A 21 -1.16 -11.93 -7.21
CA LYS A 21 0.22 -11.82 -6.70
C LYS A 21 0.35 -10.96 -5.46
N GLY A 22 -0.68 -10.95 -4.61
CA GLY A 22 -0.58 -10.29 -3.33
C GLY A 22 -1.89 -10.05 -2.64
N LYS A 23 -1.78 -9.32 -1.54
CA LYS A 23 -2.91 -9.01 -0.67
C LYS A 23 -2.73 -7.67 0.00
N PHE A 24 -3.86 -7.11 0.41
CA PHE A 24 -3.93 -5.86 1.15
C PHE A 24 -4.86 -6.04 2.34
N GLU A 25 -4.29 -6.04 3.54
CA GLU A 25 -5.03 -6.12 4.80
C GLU A 25 -5.29 -4.71 5.32
N VAL A 26 -6.57 -4.38 5.55
CA VAL A 26 -6.99 -3.01 5.87
C VAL A 26 -7.60 -2.97 7.27
N ILE A 27 -7.16 -2.00 8.06
CA ILE A 27 -7.67 -1.67 9.37
C ILE A 27 -8.24 -0.26 9.36
N HIS A 28 -9.48 -0.14 9.82
CA HIS A 28 -10.19 1.12 9.97
C HIS A 28 -10.18 1.56 11.43
N PHE A 29 -9.76 2.79 11.66
CA PHE A 29 -9.92 3.55 12.90
C PHE A 29 -10.78 4.78 12.63
N ASP A 30 -11.18 5.49 13.68
CA ASP A 30 -11.96 6.72 13.56
C ASP A 30 -11.16 7.80 12.79
N GLY A 31 -11.51 7.98 11.52
CA GLY A 31 -10.90 8.97 10.62
C GLY A 31 -9.54 8.56 10.02
N MET A 32 -9.09 7.32 10.21
CA MET A 32 -7.82 6.84 9.66
C MET A 32 -7.90 5.40 9.18
N THR A 33 -7.25 5.12 8.06
CA THR A 33 -7.09 3.77 7.53
C THR A 33 -5.61 3.41 7.53
N ILE A 34 -5.28 2.22 8.03
CA ILE A 34 -3.93 1.65 7.94
C ILE A 34 -4.02 0.36 7.14
N GLY A 35 -3.21 0.25 6.10
CA GLY A 35 -3.12 -0.96 5.28
C GLY A 35 -1.75 -1.62 5.41
N ARG A 36 -1.72 -2.95 5.37
CA ARG A 36 -0.51 -3.75 5.13
C ARG A 36 -0.61 -4.37 3.75
N ALA A 37 0.38 -4.07 2.91
CA ALA A 37 0.49 -4.65 1.58
C ALA A 37 1.55 -5.75 1.58
N THR A 38 1.22 -6.89 0.97
CA THR A 38 2.19 -7.96 0.69
C THR A 38 2.11 -8.28 -0.79
N TYR A 39 3.24 -8.22 -1.48
CA TYR A 39 3.34 -8.46 -2.91
C TYR A 39 4.33 -9.60 -3.17
N GLU A 40 3.98 -10.49 -4.09
CA GLU A 40 4.88 -11.54 -4.54
C GLU A 40 5.92 -10.98 -5.53
N PRO A 41 7.10 -11.62 -5.66
CA PRO A 41 8.06 -11.27 -6.69
C PRO A 41 7.39 -11.23 -8.08
N SER A 42 7.73 -10.22 -8.87
CA SER A 42 7.15 -9.93 -10.20
C SER A 42 5.75 -9.30 -10.20
N TRP A 43 5.18 -8.96 -9.04
CA TRP A 43 4.01 -8.08 -8.99
C TRP A 43 4.33 -6.70 -9.60
N LYS A 44 3.40 -6.17 -10.40
CA LYS A 44 3.48 -4.85 -11.02
C LYS A 44 2.09 -4.23 -11.18
N TRP A 45 1.90 -3.02 -10.64
CA TRP A 45 0.64 -2.28 -10.73
C TRP A 45 -0.01 -2.30 -12.12
N SER A 46 0.74 -1.96 -13.16
CA SER A 46 0.22 -1.86 -14.54
C SER A 46 -0.29 -3.20 -15.11
N VAL A 47 0.12 -4.32 -14.53
CA VAL A 47 -0.24 -5.67 -14.99
C VAL A 47 -1.31 -6.25 -14.09
N ASP A 48 -1.10 -6.21 -12.78
CA ASP A 48 -1.91 -6.96 -11.82
C ASP A 48 -3.04 -6.12 -11.20
N VAL A 49 -2.99 -4.78 -11.25
CA VAL A 49 -3.99 -3.90 -10.61
C VAL A 49 -4.70 -2.99 -11.60
N SER A 50 -4.00 -2.46 -12.61
CA SER A 50 -4.59 -1.56 -13.60
C SER A 50 -5.88 -2.10 -14.25
N PRO A 51 -5.97 -3.41 -14.62
CA PRO A 51 -7.23 -3.96 -15.14
C PRO A 51 -8.40 -3.91 -14.15
N LEU A 52 -8.12 -3.86 -12.85
CA LEU A 52 -9.11 -3.80 -11.77
C LEU A 52 -9.47 -2.36 -11.40
N SER A 53 -8.49 -1.44 -11.42
CA SER A 53 -8.69 -0.04 -11.02
C SER A 53 -9.10 0.88 -12.16
N GLY A 54 -8.85 0.49 -13.41
CA GLY A 54 -9.02 1.35 -14.58
C GLY A 54 -7.99 2.49 -14.66
N THR A 55 -6.91 2.42 -13.88
CA THR A 55 -5.87 3.46 -13.81
C THR A 55 -4.49 2.88 -14.15
N ASP A 56 -3.68 3.64 -14.88
CA ASP A 56 -2.30 3.23 -15.24
C ASP A 56 -1.35 3.25 -14.03
N PHE A 57 -1.64 4.11 -13.04
CA PHE A 57 -0.87 4.30 -11.81
C PHE A 57 -1.82 4.41 -10.61
N CYS A 58 -1.26 4.28 -9.40
CA CYS A 58 -2.01 4.53 -8.18
C CYS A 58 -2.27 6.03 -8.01
N GLU A 59 -3.52 6.40 -7.72
CA GLU A 59 -3.96 7.81 -7.58
C GLU A 59 -4.14 8.24 -6.12
N VAL A 60 -3.74 7.39 -5.18
CA VAL A 60 -3.87 7.66 -3.74
C VAL A 60 -2.52 8.13 -3.19
N GLU A 61 -2.55 9.10 -2.28
CA GLU A 61 -1.37 9.47 -1.49
C GLU A 61 -1.03 8.35 -0.50
N HIS A 62 0.20 7.86 -0.53
CA HIS A 62 0.66 6.87 0.45
C HIS A 62 1.82 7.40 1.25
N LEU A 63 1.63 7.44 2.57
CA LEU A 63 2.71 7.39 3.54
C LEU A 63 2.89 5.92 3.97
N GLY A 64 4.07 5.37 3.76
CA GLY A 64 4.35 3.97 4.06
C GLY A 64 5.76 3.74 4.59
N MET A 65 5.95 2.53 5.10
CA MET A 65 7.26 2.02 5.51
C MET A 65 7.40 0.59 5.00
N VAL A 66 8.56 0.26 4.44
CA VAL A 66 8.86 -1.11 4.03
C VAL A 66 9.29 -1.92 5.26
N LEU A 67 8.56 -2.98 5.56
CA LEU A 67 8.87 -3.87 6.68
C LEU A 67 9.91 -4.93 6.29
N GLU A 68 9.75 -5.51 5.10
CA GLU A 68 10.57 -6.60 4.59
C GLU A 68 10.56 -6.58 3.06
N GLY A 69 11.58 -7.17 2.43
CA GLY A 69 11.68 -7.30 0.98
C GLY A 69 12.07 -5.99 0.30
N HIS A 70 11.84 -5.92 -1.01
CA HIS A 70 12.10 -4.73 -1.81
C HIS A 70 10.94 -4.50 -2.78
N ALA A 71 10.59 -3.25 -2.97
CA ALA A 71 9.56 -2.82 -3.93
C ALA A 71 10.09 -1.67 -4.78
N THR A 72 9.48 -1.44 -5.93
CA THR A 72 9.85 -0.35 -6.83
C THR A 72 8.67 0.57 -7.03
N CYS A 73 8.86 1.86 -6.75
CA CYS A 73 7.93 2.93 -7.12
C CYS A 73 8.41 3.55 -8.44
N ALA A 74 7.61 3.39 -9.49
CA ALA A 74 7.85 4.01 -10.79
C ALA A 74 6.81 5.10 -11.07
N PHE A 75 7.28 6.23 -11.58
CA PHE A 75 6.45 7.40 -11.88
C PHE A 75 6.30 7.62 -13.40
N LYS A 76 5.28 8.39 -13.79
CA LYS A 76 4.94 8.66 -15.20
C LYS A 76 6.06 9.38 -15.98
N ASP A 77 6.87 10.18 -15.29
CA ASP A 77 8.02 10.89 -15.87
C ASP A 77 9.26 10.00 -16.04
N GLY A 78 9.16 8.72 -15.68
CA GLY A 78 10.23 7.74 -15.83
C GLY A 78 11.16 7.65 -14.63
N GLU A 79 10.94 8.44 -13.56
CA GLU A 79 11.68 8.25 -12.31
C GLU A 79 11.30 6.92 -11.65
N VAL A 80 12.32 6.22 -11.15
CA VAL A 80 12.19 4.91 -10.53
C VAL A 80 12.99 4.88 -9.24
N TYR A 81 12.33 4.49 -8.15
CA TYR A 81 12.92 4.38 -6.82
C TYR A 81 12.73 2.97 -6.30
N THR A 82 13.81 2.32 -5.90
CA THR A 82 13.75 1.05 -5.16
C THR A 82 13.69 1.36 -3.67
N LEU A 83 12.71 0.77 -3.00
CA LEU A 83 12.47 0.87 -1.57
C LEU A 83 12.87 -0.47 -0.93
N GLY A 84 13.62 -0.42 0.17
CA GLY A 84 14.03 -1.57 0.96
C GLY A 84 13.64 -1.43 2.44
N PRO A 85 13.93 -2.44 3.27
CA PRO A 85 13.45 -2.47 4.65
C PRO A 85 13.92 -1.27 5.47
N GLY A 86 12.98 -0.63 6.18
CA GLY A 86 13.23 0.57 6.97
C GLY A 86 13.06 1.89 6.19
N ASP A 87 12.92 1.85 4.87
CA ASP A 87 12.61 3.05 4.10
C ASP A 87 11.19 3.53 4.43
N LEU A 88 11.09 4.79 4.84
CA LEU A 88 9.84 5.53 4.91
C LEU A 88 9.68 6.32 3.62
N PHE A 89 8.53 6.19 2.99
CA PHE A 89 8.23 6.88 1.74
C PHE A 89 6.91 7.62 1.83
N LEU A 90 6.88 8.79 1.21
CA LEU A 90 5.67 9.55 0.96
C LEU A 90 5.64 9.83 -0.52
N HIS A 91 4.72 9.20 -1.25
CA HIS A 91 4.47 9.59 -2.62
C HIS A 91 3.09 10.22 -2.73
N ARG A 92 3.09 11.42 -3.31
CA ARG A 92 1.88 12.14 -3.66
C ARG A 92 1.69 11.95 -5.16
N PRO A 93 0.56 11.38 -5.62
CA PRO A 93 0.20 11.52 -7.01
C PRO A 93 0.20 13.02 -7.31
N ARG A 94 1.02 13.47 -8.27
CA ARG A 94 0.91 14.86 -8.74
C ARG A 94 -0.53 15.00 -9.26
N ALA A 95 -1.31 15.87 -8.61
CA ALA A 95 -2.55 16.35 -9.19
C ALA A 95 -2.21 16.87 -10.59
N ALA A 96 -2.97 16.42 -11.58
CA ALA A 96 -2.98 17.06 -12.88
C ALA A 96 -3.40 18.54 -12.73
#